data_AF-A0A0M5LC80-F1
#
_entry.id   AF-A0A0M5LC80-F1
#
_cell.length_a   1.000
_cell.length_b   1.000
_cell.length_c   1.000
_cell.angle_alpha   90.00
_cell.angle_beta   90.00
_cell.angle_gamma   90.00
#
_symmetry.space_group_name_H-M   'P 1'
#
loop_
_entity.id
_entity.type
_entity.pdbx_description
1 polymer ?
#
loop_
_entity_poly.entity_id
_entity_poly.type
_entity_poly.pdbx_seq_one_letter_code
_entity_poly.pdbx_strand_id
1 'polypeptide(L)'
;MTSSPEPLLPARMPLMRPRQGRWLTGVCKGIALHLGIGVAWVRIAFIALTVLYGAGIIAYVFLWVFMPAGDPVAAAARTVPVNQAPLARGNQPLAAHDDESAAAPESLSEAIQRAPKPAVVALAGFALMATGLLLTSTGADVQIVFPLLVGLGGIALAWMNLSPRGTQLLSMLGGIALIFMGWALYVHNVSIPGWGTSPRRIVASGFVMIVGIVVAVMPWANAMLQRLTHEQALKEREEERADMTAHLHDGVLQTLALIQLNSEEPTTVFALARSQERELREWLYQERSTSDRSVGAGLKQIAAEVEDEHGKPIEVVTVGDARPSAQTDALLDATRQALVNAVTHGGEPVSLYCEASDTMVEVFVRDHGEGFDMDAIPPDRLGIRESIIGRIKRRGGTVEIVSRAGWGTEVRMHMPIALKAAQGEHR
;
A
#
# COMPACT_ATOMS: atom_id res chain seq x y z
N MET A 1 0.93 28.57 -0.76
CA MET A 1 -0.31 27.82 -1.08
C MET A 1 -0.02 26.96 -2.29
N THR A 2 0.50 25.75 -2.08
CA THR A 2 0.91 24.83 -3.13
C THR A 2 -0.28 23.92 -3.47
N SER A 3 -0.87 24.12 -4.64
CA SER A 3 -1.93 23.26 -5.17
C SER A 3 -1.36 21.88 -5.46
N SER A 4 -1.76 20.87 -4.69
CA SER A 4 -1.43 19.47 -4.97
C SER A 4 -1.88 19.12 -6.40
N PRO A 5 -1.05 18.40 -7.18
CA PRO A 5 -1.42 18.01 -8.53
C PRO A 5 -2.66 17.13 -8.50
N GLU A 6 -3.67 17.48 -9.30
CA GLU A 6 -4.89 16.69 -9.44
C GLU A 6 -4.56 15.33 -10.06
N PRO A 7 -4.99 14.21 -9.46
CA PRO A 7 -4.72 12.89 -10.00
C PRO A 7 -5.42 12.71 -11.36
N LEU A 8 -4.67 12.20 -12.35
CA LEU A 8 -5.11 12.00 -13.74
C LEU A 8 -6.31 11.04 -13.89
N LEU A 9 -6.64 10.28 -12.85
CA LEU A 9 -7.83 9.46 -12.75
C LEU A 9 -8.37 9.54 -11.31
N PRO A 10 -9.70 9.67 -11.10
CA PRO A 10 -10.28 9.61 -9.77
C PRO A 10 -9.95 8.24 -9.16
N ALA A 11 -9.26 8.24 -8.01
CA ALA A 11 -8.94 7.01 -7.29
C ALA A 11 -10.24 6.24 -7.01
N ARG A 12 -10.33 5.00 -7.51
CA ARG A 12 -11.50 4.15 -7.24
C ARG A 12 -11.59 3.91 -5.74
N MET A 13 -12.63 4.45 -5.13
CA MET A 13 -12.84 4.29 -3.69
C MET A 13 -13.03 2.80 -3.39
N PRO A 14 -12.40 2.25 -2.35
CA PRO A 14 -12.60 0.84 -1.99
C PRO A 14 -14.08 0.58 -1.68
N LEU A 15 -14.58 -0.59 -2.07
CA LEU A 15 -15.97 -0.98 -1.87
C LEU A 15 -16.23 -1.19 -0.36
N MET A 16 -16.59 -0.12 0.34
CA MET A 16 -16.86 -0.09 1.77
C MET A 16 -18.24 0.49 2.06
N ARG A 17 -18.78 0.11 3.22
CA ARG A 17 -20.12 0.53 3.66
C ARG A 17 -20.03 1.72 4.64
N PRO A 18 -20.24 2.98 4.17
CA PRO A 18 -20.10 4.17 4.99
C PRO A 18 -21.08 4.20 6.16
N ARG A 19 -20.61 4.68 7.33
CA ARG A 19 -21.43 4.76 8.54
C ARG A 19 -22.37 5.98 8.58
N GLN A 20 -22.07 7.07 7.87
CA GLN A 20 -22.87 8.32 7.84
C GLN A 20 -23.78 8.43 6.60
N GLY A 21 -24.99 8.99 6.79
CA GLY A 21 -25.98 9.25 5.72
C GLY A 21 -26.65 7.99 5.15
N ARG A 22 -26.90 6.98 5.99
CA ARG A 22 -27.60 5.74 5.62
C ARG A 22 -29.09 5.85 5.95
N TRP A 23 -29.94 5.25 5.11
CA TRP A 23 -31.36 5.02 5.42
C TRP A 23 -31.62 3.63 6.05
N LEU A 24 -30.79 2.63 5.73
CA LEU A 24 -30.93 1.27 6.24
C LEU A 24 -29.58 0.68 6.67
N THR A 25 -28.80 0.13 5.74
CA THR A 25 -27.48 -0.46 6.04
C THR A 25 -26.31 0.15 5.28
N GLY A 26 -26.55 1.03 4.30
CA GLY A 26 -25.50 1.77 3.58
C GLY A 26 -24.93 1.05 2.33
N VAL A 27 -25.50 -0.10 1.96
CA VAL A 27 -25.07 -0.93 0.80
C VAL A 27 -25.12 -0.15 -0.52
N CYS A 28 -26.28 0.45 -0.84
CA CYS A 28 -26.42 1.23 -2.07
C CYS A 28 -25.48 2.44 -2.12
N LYS A 29 -25.12 3.00 -0.96
CA LYS A 29 -24.20 4.14 -0.86
C LYS A 29 -22.75 3.70 -1.07
N GLY A 30 -22.34 2.56 -0.55
CA GLY A 30 -21.02 1.98 -0.80
C GLY A 30 -20.80 1.63 -2.28
N ILE A 31 -21.80 1.01 -2.93
CA ILE A 31 -21.77 0.70 -4.36
C ILE A 31 -21.73 1.97 -5.22
N ALA A 32 -22.55 2.96 -4.87
CA ALA A 32 -22.57 4.26 -5.54
C ALA A 32 -21.21 4.97 -5.48
N LEU A 33 -20.56 4.97 -4.31
CA LEU A 33 -19.23 5.57 -4.14
C LEU A 33 -18.13 4.81 -4.87
N HIS A 34 -18.22 3.48 -4.95
CA HIS A 34 -17.26 2.65 -5.67
C HIS A 34 -17.37 2.79 -7.19
N LEU A 35 -18.60 2.87 -7.72
CA LEU A 35 -18.88 2.96 -9.16
C LEU A 35 -18.93 4.41 -9.68
N GLY A 36 -18.96 5.42 -8.79
CA GLY A 36 -19.13 6.82 -9.17
C GLY A 36 -20.53 7.17 -9.71
N ILE A 37 -21.55 6.36 -9.40
CA ILE A 37 -22.93 6.52 -9.89
C ILE A 37 -23.82 7.07 -8.76
N GLY A 38 -24.83 7.88 -9.09
CA GLY A 38 -25.78 8.41 -8.11
C GLY A 38 -26.52 7.32 -7.32
N VAL A 39 -26.63 7.48 -5.99
CA VAL A 39 -27.27 6.52 -5.06
C VAL A 39 -28.72 6.20 -5.45
N ALA A 40 -29.43 7.14 -6.07
CA ALA A 40 -30.81 6.96 -6.54
C ALA A 40 -30.93 5.85 -7.59
N TRP A 41 -30.01 5.78 -8.55
CA TRP A 41 -30.01 4.76 -9.60
C TRP A 41 -29.74 3.36 -9.05
N VAL A 42 -28.80 3.26 -8.10
CA VAL A 42 -28.52 1.99 -7.41
C VAL A 42 -29.76 1.50 -6.65
N ARG A 43 -30.52 2.41 -6.01
CA ARG A 43 -31.78 2.04 -5.34
C ARG A 43 -32.84 1.55 -6.33
N ILE A 44 -33.02 2.25 -7.45
CA ILE A 44 -33.98 1.85 -8.49
C ILE A 44 -33.63 0.46 -9.04
N ALA A 45 -32.34 0.19 -9.28
CA ALA A 45 -31.88 -1.13 -9.72
C ALA A 45 -32.23 -2.23 -8.72
N PHE A 46 -31.99 -2.01 -7.42
CA PHE A 46 -32.36 -2.97 -6.38
C PHE A 46 -33.87 -3.17 -6.25
N ILE A 47 -34.67 -2.12 -6.38
CA ILE A 47 -36.14 -2.19 -6.34
C ILE A 47 -36.64 -3.00 -7.56
N ALA A 48 -36.14 -2.71 -8.76
CA ALA A 48 -36.49 -3.45 -9.97
C ALA A 48 -36.12 -4.95 -9.85
N LEU A 49 -34.91 -5.25 -9.35
CA LEU A 49 -34.46 -6.63 -9.12
C LEU A 49 -35.26 -7.35 -8.02
N THR A 50 -35.87 -6.60 -7.10
CA THR A 50 -36.74 -7.15 -6.05
C THR A 50 -38.10 -7.51 -6.62
N VAL A 51 -38.65 -6.69 -7.52
CA VAL A 51 -39.89 -6.99 -8.25
C VAL A 51 -39.70 -8.19 -9.18
N LEU A 52 -38.49 -8.38 -9.71
CA LEU A 52 -38.10 -9.52 -10.54
C LEU A 52 -37.69 -10.72 -9.66
N TYR A 53 -38.66 -11.44 -9.11
CA TYR A 53 -38.47 -12.68 -8.33
C TYR A 53 -37.73 -12.53 -6.97
N GLY A 54 -37.67 -11.33 -6.38
CA GLY A 54 -37.06 -11.13 -5.06
C GLY A 54 -35.52 -11.18 -5.04
N ALA A 55 -34.88 -11.30 -6.20
CA ALA A 55 -33.42 -11.37 -6.34
C ALA A 55 -32.72 -10.13 -5.74
N GLY A 56 -33.36 -8.96 -5.81
CA GLY A 56 -32.84 -7.72 -5.22
C GLY A 56 -32.66 -7.78 -3.70
N ILE A 57 -33.57 -8.46 -2.98
CA ILE A 57 -33.45 -8.63 -1.52
C ILE A 57 -32.27 -9.54 -1.19
N ILE A 58 -32.14 -10.66 -1.90
CA ILE A 58 -31.05 -11.61 -1.71
C ILE A 58 -29.70 -10.94 -2.01
N ALA A 59 -29.59 -10.22 -3.13
CA ALA A 59 -28.39 -9.48 -3.49
C ALA A 59 -28.07 -8.37 -2.47
N TYR A 60 -29.08 -7.68 -1.94
CA TYR A 60 -28.88 -6.64 -0.93
C TYR A 60 -28.36 -7.22 0.39
N VAL A 61 -28.92 -8.35 0.84
CA VAL A 61 -28.44 -9.07 2.03
C VAL A 61 -27.03 -9.61 1.80
N PHE A 62 -26.77 -10.20 0.63
CA PHE A 62 -25.43 -10.67 0.24
C PHE A 62 -24.40 -9.53 0.28
N LEU A 63 -24.67 -8.40 -0.35
CA LEU A 63 -23.78 -7.23 -0.33
C LEU A 63 -23.68 -6.57 1.05
N TRP A 64 -24.74 -6.61 1.86
CA TRP A 64 -24.69 -6.16 3.25
C TRP A 64 -23.74 -7.01 4.10
N VAL A 65 -23.68 -8.30 3.78
CA VAL A 65 -22.88 -9.33 4.45
C VAL A 65 -21.41 -9.25 4.03
N PHE A 66 -21.14 -9.21 2.73
CA PHE A 66 -19.76 -9.27 2.22
C PHE A 66 -19.05 -7.91 2.16
N MET A 67 -19.77 -6.76 2.19
CA MET A 67 -19.11 -5.46 2.20
C MET A 67 -18.66 -5.04 3.61
N PRO A 68 -17.35 -4.83 3.83
CA PRO A 68 -16.84 -4.40 5.12
C PRO A 68 -17.39 -3.03 5.53
N ALA A 69 -17.69 -2.89 6.81
CA ALA A 69 -18.13 -1.63 7.40
C ALA A 69 -16.94 -0.69 7.58
N GLY A 70 -16.97 0.47 6.94
CA GLY A 70 -15.87 1.42 6.94
C GLY A 70 -16.26 2.66 6.16
N ASP A 71 -15.63 3.79 6.46
CA ASP A 71 -15.79 4.98 5.64
C ASP A 71 -14.86 4.84 4.41
N PRO A 72 -15.41 4.67 3.18
CA PRO A 72 -14.61 4.58 1.97
C PRO A 72 -13.77 5.83 1.73
N VAL A 73 -14.21 7.00 2.21
CA VAL A 73 -13.48 8.26 2.09
C VAL A 73 -12.30 8.28 3.05
N ALA A 74 -12.49 7.89 4.31
CA ALA A 74 -11.40 7.76 5.29
C ALA A 74 -10.46 6.57 5.00
N ALA A 75 -10.93 5.52 4.32
CA ALA A 75 -10.10 4.41 3.86
C ALA A 75 -9.28 4.78 2.62
N ALA A 76 -9.84 5.55 1.69
CA ALA A 76 -9.10 6.16 0.59
C ALA A 76 -8.09 7.20 1.11
N ALA A 77 -8.46 8.02 2.09
CA ALA A 77 -7.58 8.99 2.75
C ALA A 77 -6.55 8.34 3.71
N ARG A 78 -6.69 7.04 4.03
CA ARG A 78 -5.67 6.24 4.73
C ARG A 78 -4.52 5.80 3.83
N THR A 79 -4.51 6.20 2.56
CA THR A 79 -3.24 6.47 1.88
C THR A 79 -2.64 7.70 2.55
N VAL A 80 -1.93 7.45 3.65
CA VAL A 80 -1.35 8.48 4.51
C VAL A 80 -0.57 9.44 3.60
N PRO A 81 -0.97 10.71 3.49
CA PRO A 81 -0.16 11.67 2.76
C PRO A 81 1.20 11.68 3.47
N VAL A 82 2.28 11.60 2.69
CA VAL A 82 3.64 11.33 3.20
C VAL A 82 4.06 12.28 4.33
N ASN A 83 3.45 13.48 4.39
CA ASN A 83 3.63 14.48 5.44
C ASN A 83 2.97 14.18 6.81
N GLN A 84 2.09 13.19 6.90
CA GLN A 84 1.38 12.79 8.13
C GLN A 84 1.77 11.37 8.61
N ALA A 85 2.69 10.70 7.92
CA ALA A 85 3.25 9.45 8.41
C ALA A 85 3.93 9.67 9.77
N PRO A 86 3.83 8.73 10.73
CA PRO A 86 4.46 8.86 12.05
C PRO A 86 5.97 9.16 12.00
N LEU A 87 6.61 8.79 10.88
CA LEU A 87 8.04 9.00 10.61
C LEU A 87 8.36 10.37 9.97
N ALA A 88 7.36 11.13 9.51
CA ALA A 88 7.56 12.48 8.97
C ALA A 88 7.74 13.53 10.08
N ARG A 89 7.34 13.21 11.31
CA ARG A 89 7.70 13.97 12.51
C ARG A 89 8.97 13.34 13.08
N GLY A 90 10.14 13.88 12.70
CA GLY A 90 11.38 13.64 13.45
C GLY A 90 11.22 14.04 14.92
N ASN A 91 12.19 13.69 15.78
CA ASN A 91 12.30 13.80 17.26
C ASN A 91 11.59 14.97 18.00
N GLN A 92 10.31 15.24 17.74
CA GLN A 92 9.51 16.14 18.55
C GLN A 92 9.04 15.36 19.77
N PRO A 93 9.15 15.94 20.98
CA PRO A 93 8.67 15.28 22.18
C PRO A 93 7.18 15.00 22.01
N LEU A 94 6.81 13.76 22.30
CA LEU A 94 5.42 13.30 22.33
C LEU A 94 4.68 14.15 23.37
N ALA A 95 3.99 15.19 22.93
CA ALA A 95 3.08 15.91 23.80
C ALA A 95 1.98 14.93 24.20
N ALA A 96 1.99 14.53 25.47
CA ALA A 96 0.90 13.82 26.11
C ALA A 96 -0.38 14.59 25.79
N HIS A 97 -1.21 13.99 24.93
CA HIS A 97 -2.59 14.43 24.80
C HIS A 97 -3.26 13.99 26.10
N ASP A 98 -3.31 14.91 27.06
CA ASP A 98 -4.32 14.88 28.10
C ASP A 98 -5.67 15.05 27.40
N ASP A 99 -6.29 13.91 27.06
CA ASP A 99 -7.67 13.84 26.61
C ASP A 99 -8.60 14.14 27.80
N GLU A 100 -8.59 15.39 28.25
CA GLU A 100 -9.64 15.97 29.07
C GLU A 100 -10.73 16.53 28.12
N SER A 101 -11.42 15.63 27.42
CA SER A 101 -12.61 15.98 26.64
C SER A 101 -13.85 15.40 27.32
N ALA A 102 -14.49 16.29 28.08
CA ALA A 102 -15.92 16.37 28.43
C ALA A 102 -16.73 15.06 28.30
N ALA A 103 -17.18 14.57 29.46
CA ALA A 103 -18.19 13.54 29.62
C ALA A 103 -19.42 13.77 28.71
N ALA A 104 -19.43 13.11 27.56
CA ALA A 104 -20.64 12.83 26.80
C ALA A 104 -21.40 11.69 27.52
N PRO A 105 -22.74 11.69 27.53
CA PRO A 105 -23.50 10.62 28.17
C PRO A 105 -23.13 9.28 27.52
N GLU A 106 -22.74 8.30 28.35
CA GLU A 106 -22.37 6.95 27.92
C GLU A 106 -23.41 6.42 26.92
N SER A 107 -22.98 6.23 25.67
CA SER A 107 -23.83 5.63 24.64
C SER A 107 -24.09 4.18 25.02
N LEU A 108 -25.33 3.73 24.91
CA LEU A 108 -25.77 2.34 25.12
C LEU A 108 -24.84 1.31 24.43
N SER A 109 -24.16 1.71 23.35
CA SER A 109 -23.18 0.92 22.62
C SER A 109 -21.89 0.61 23.39
N GLU A 110 -21.42 1.50 24.27
CA GLU A 110 -20.22 1.31 25.09
C GLU A 110 -20.53 0.47 26.34
N ALA A 111 -21.70 0.66 26.93
CA ALA A 111 -22.20 -0.16 28.04
C ALA A 111 -22.36 -1.65 27.63
N ILE A 112 -22.85 -1.93 26.42
CA ILE A 112 -22.98 -3.30 25.90
C ILE A 112 -21.61 -3.94 25.61
N GLN A 113 -20.60 -3.14 25.23
CA GLN A 113 -19.25 -3.65 24.95
C GLN A 113 -18.44 -3.96 26.22
N ARG A 114 -18.71 -3.26 27.32
CA ARG A 114 -18.10 -3.52 28.64
C ARG A 114 -18.80 -4.61 29.45
N ALA A 115 -20.01 -5.01 29.05
CA ALA A 115 -20.78 -6.01 29.78
C ALA A 115 -20.05 -7.36 29.83
N PRO A 116 -19.99 -8.04 30.99
CA PRO A 116 -19.41 -9.37 31.07
C PRO A 116 -20.16 -10.32 30.13
N LYS A 117 -19.43 -11.08 29.32
CA LYS A 117 -19.96 -12.05 28.33
C LYS A 117 -21.17 -12.87 28.82
N PRO A 118 -21.21 -13.44 30.06
CA PRO A 118 -22.39 -14.12 30.59
C PRO A 118 -23.66 -13.24 30.67
N ALA A 119 -23.52 -11.94 30.95
CA ALA A 119 -24.65 -11.01 31.02
C ALA A 119 -25.24 -10.72 29.63
N VAL A 120 -24.42 -10.68 28.58
CA VAL A 120 -24.91 -10.54 27.20
C VAL A 120 -25.66 -11.80 26.76
N VAL A 121 -25.19 -12.99 27.15
CA VAL A 121 -25.90 -14.26 26.93
C VAL A 121 -27.26 -14.25 27.62
N ALA A 122 -27.27 -13.85 28.89
CA ALA A 122 -28.50 -13.78 29.68
C ALA A 122 -29.48 -12.79 29.07
N LEU A 123 -29.02 -11.60 28.65
CA LEU A 123 -29.86 -10.57 28.01
C LEU A 123 -30.45 -11.07 26.68
N ALA A 124 -29.64 -11.72 25.84
CA ALA A 124 -30.11 -12.33 24.60
C ALA A 124 -31.14 -13.45 24.85
N GLY A 125 -30.91 -14.29 25.86
CA GLY A 125 -31.86 -15.32 26.31
C GLY A 125 -33.17 -14.72 26.82
N PHE A 126 -33.11 -13.65 27.62
CA PHE A 126 -34.30 -12.93 28.11
C PHE A 126 -35.07 -12.26 26.97
N ALA A 127 -34.39 -11.67 25.98
CA ALA A 127 -35.03 -11.08 24.81
C ALA A 127 -35.73 -12.15 23.96
N LEU A 128 -35.11 -13.31 23.78
CA LEU A 128 -35.74 -14.44 23.08
C LEU A 128 -36.95 -14.99 23.84
N MET A 129 -36.84 -15.14 25.17
CA MET A 129 -37.95 -15.58 26.02
C MET A 129 -39.13 -14.60 25.97
N ALA A 130 -38.85 -13.29 26.07
CA ALA A 130 -39.86 -12.24 25.99
C ALA A 130 -40.53 -12.19 24.61
N THR A 131 -39.76 -12.37 23.53
CA THR A 131 -40.29 -12.44 22.16
C THR A 131 -41.16 -13.67 21.96
N GLY A 132 -40.77 -14.82 22.52
CA GLY A 132 -41.56 -16.05 22.52
C GLY A 132 -42.89 -15.92 23.24
N LEU A 133 -42.87 -15.31 24.42
CA LEU A 133 -44.07 -15.06 25.21
C LEU A 133 -45.02 -14.08 24.51
N LEU A 134 -44.46 -13.03 23.88
CA LEU A 134 -45.22 -12.05 23.12
C LEU A 134 -45.87 -12.66 21.88
N LEU A 135 -45.14 -13.48 21.12
CA LEU A 135 -45.68 -14.19 19.95
C LEU A 135 -46.78 -15.18 20.32
N THR A 136 -46.66 -15.84 21.47
CA THR A 136 -47.70 -16.73 21.98
C THR A 136 -48.96 -15.94 22.41
N SER A 137 -48.77 -14.71 22.93
CA SER A 137 -49.89 -13.85 23.34
C SER A 137 -50.70 -13.28 22.18
N THR A 138 -50.13 -13.18 20.96
CA THR A 138 -50.84 -12.73 19.76
C THR A 138 -51.61 -13.83 19.05
N GLY A 139 -51.67 -15.04 19.65
CA GLY A 139 -52.35 -16.19 19.07
C GLY A 139 -51.53 -16.93 18.00
N ALA A 140 -50.22 -16.70 17.94
CA ALA A 140 -49.36 -17.52 17.08
C ALA A 140 -49.25 -18.95 17.63
N ASP A 141 -49.31 -19.93 16.74
CA ASP A 141 -49.19 -21.34 17.13
C ASP A 141 -47.85 -21.58 17.85
N VAL A 142 -47.92 -22.02 19.11
CA VAL A 142 -46.77 -22.36 19.98
C VAL A 142 -45.78 -23.30 19.27
N GLN A 143 -46.30 -24.10 18.35
CA GLN A 143 -45.59 -25.09 17.53
C GLN A 143 -44.61 -24.48 16.52
N ILE A 144 -44.84 -23.23 16.10
CA ILE A 144 -43.92 -22.47 15.23
C ILE A 144 -42.97 -21.65 16.10
N VAL A 145 -43.50 -21.09 17.19
CA VAL A 145 -42.75 -20.21 18.09
C VAL A 145 -41.58 -20.96 18.74
N PHE A 146 -41.80 -22.17 19.27
CA PHE A 146 -40.73 -22.89 19.98
C PHE A 146 -39.54 -23.27 19.06
N PRO A 147 -39.73 -23.92 17.90
CA PRO A 147 -38.65 -24.17 16.94
C PRO A 147 -37.92 -22.89 16.47
N LEU A 148 -38.66 -21.81 16.26
CA LEU A 148 -38.11 -20.52 15.82
C LEU A 148 -37.18 -19.93 16.89
N LEU A 149 -37.57 -20.00 18.17
CA LEU A 149 -36.76 -19.53 19.29
C LEU A 149 -35.48 -20.35 19.44
N VAL A 150 -35.55 -21.67 19.26
CA VAL A 150 -34.37 -22.55 19.29
C VAL A 150 -33.41 -22.18 18.14
N GLY A 151 -33.93 -21.93 16.94
CA GLY A 151 -33.13 -21.48 15.80
C GLY A 151 -32.48 -20.11 16.01
N LEU A 152 -33.23 -19.14 16.54
CA LEU A 152 -32.71 -17.82 16.88
C LEU A 152 -31.67 -17.87 18.01
N GLY A 153 -31.87 -18.75 18.99
CA GLY A 153 -30.88 -19.04 20.03
C GLY A 153 -29.59 -19.61 19.46
N GLY A 154 -29.68 -20.47 18.44
CA GLY A 154 -28.52 -20.98 17.70
C GLY A 154 -27.75 -19.90 16.95
N ILE A 155 -28.45 -18.95 16.30
CA ILE A 155 -27.82 -17.79 15.66
C ILE A 155 -27.14 -16.91 16.71
N ALA A 156 -27.83 -16.61 17.82
CA ALA A 156 -27.26 -15.81 18.92
C ALA A 156 -25.99 -16.45 19.50
N LEU A 157 -25.99 -17.78 19.70
CA LEU A 157 -24.83 -18.53 20.18
C LEU A 157 -23.65 -18.49 19.20
N ALA A 158 -23.92 -18.62 17.89
CA ALA A 158 -22.88 -18.56 16.86
C ALA A 158 -22.26 -17.16 16.75
N TRP A 159 -23.04 -16.11 16.99
CA TRP A 159 -22.60 -14.70 16.98
C TRP A 159 -21.93 -14.29 18.29
N MET A 160 -22.08 -15.08 19.34
CA MET A 160 -21.47 -14.82 20.61
C MET A 160 -19.98 -15.14 20.53
N ASN A 161 -19.17 -14.10 20.46
CA ASN A 161 -17.71 -14.21 20.41
C ASN A 161 -17.15 -14.62 21.78
N LEU A 162 -17.37 -15.89 22.15
CA LEU A 162 -17.16 -16.39 23.51
C LEU A 162 -15.71 -16.34 23.96
N SER A 163 -14.69 -16.45 23.08
CA SER A 163 -13.31 -16.34 23.56
C SER A 163 -12.27 -15.99 22.48
N PRO A 164 -11.25 -15.18 22.82
CA PRO A 164 -10.05 -15.00 21.99
C PRO A 164 -9.20 -16.28 21.83
N ARG A 165 -9.45 -17.31 22.66
CA ARG A 165 -8.61 -18.51 22.80
C ARG A 165 -9.08 -19.74 22.01
N GLY A 166 -9.70 -19.55 20.85
CA GLY A 166 -9.97 -20.67 19.91
C GLY A 166 -11.28 -21.44 20.10
N THR A 167 -12.13 -21.06 21.06
CA THR A 167 -13.48 -21.69 21.22
C THR A 167 -14.53 -21.17 20.22
N GLN A 168 -14.14 -20.28 19.30
CA GLN A 168 -15.02 -19.72 18.26
C GLN A 168 -15.59 -20.81 17.33
N LEU A 169 -14.80 -21.86 17.05
CA LEU A 169 -15.28 -23.03 16.30
C LEU A 169 -16.35 -23.80 17.08
N LEU A 170 -16.18 -23.94 18.39
CA LEU A 170 -17.11 -24.67 19.25
C LEU A 170 -18.46 -23.96 19.38
N SER A 171 -18.46 -22.62 19.51
CA SER A 171 -19.70 -21.83 19.56
C SER A 171 -20.43 -21.81 18.21
N MET A 172 -19.69 -21.77 17.09
CA MET A 172 -20.26 -21.90 15.75
C MET A 172 -20.93 -23.26 15.57
N LEU A 173 -20.22 -24.35 15.90
CA LEU A 173 -20.76 -25.71 15.82
C LEU A 173 -21.98 -25.90 16.74
N GLY A 174 -21.93 -25.36 17.96
CA GLY A 174 -23.07 -25.37 18.88
C GLY A 174 -24.27 -24.58 18.34
N GLY A 175 -24.04 -23.43 17.71
CA GLY A 175 -25.09 -22.64 17.08
C GLY A 175 -25.74 -23.34 15.88
N ILE A 176 -24.94 -23.99 15.02
CA ILE A 176 -25.43 -24.81 13.91
C ILE A 176 -26.25 -26.00 14.43
N ALA A 177 -25.77 -26.67 15.48
CA ALA A 177 -26.49 -27.78 16.10
C ALA A 177 -27.86 -27.34 16.67
N LEU A 178 -27.93 -26.16 17.29
CA LEU A 178 -29.20 -25.57 17.76
C LEU A 178 -30.14 -25.19 16.61
N ILE A 179 -29.62 -24.60 15.52
CA ILE A 179 -30.42 -24.29 14.33
C ILE A 179 -31.01 -25.56 13.73
N PHE A 180 -30.20 -26.62 13.61
CA PHE A 180 -30.65 -27.92 13.13
C PHE A 180 -31.68 -28.56 14.07
N MET A 181 -31.47 -28.48 15.39
CA MET A 181 -32.42 -28.95 16.40
C MET A 181 -33.77 -28.23 16.29
N GLY A 182 -33.77 -26.91 16.13
CA GLY A 182 -34.98 -26.12 15.90
C GLY A 182 -35.70 -26.57 14.63
N TRP A 183 -34.98 -26.73 13.52
CA TRP A 183 -35.58 -27.22 12.27
C TRP A 183 -36.15 -28.64 12.39
N ALA A 184 -35.42 -29.56 13.02
CA ALA A 184 -35.85 -30.95 13.22
C ALA A 184 -37.13 -31.02 14.08
N LEU A 185 -37.22 -30.19 15.13
CA LEU A 185 -38.43 -30.06 15.94
C LEU A 185 -39.61 -29.52 15.12
N TYR A 186 -39.39 -28.52 14.26
CA TYR A 186 -40.44 -28.00 13.37
C TYR A 186 -40.94 -29.07 12.40
N VAL A 187 -40.04 -29.78 11.73
CA VAL A 187 -40.40 -30.84 10.77
C VAL A 187 -41.13 -31.98 11.47
N HIS A 188 -40.67 -32.38 12.66
CA HIS A 188 -41.34 -33.39 13.46
C HIS A 188 -42.77 -32.99 13.83
N ASN A 189 -42.98 -31.76 14.33
CA ASN A 189 -44.30 -31.25 14.68
C ASN A 189 -45.24 -31.18 13.46
N VAL A 190 -44.75 -30.71 12.32
CA VAL A 190 -45.53 -30.61 11.09
C VAL A 190 -45.86 -31.99 10.49
N SER A 191 -45.06 -33.02 10.77
CA SER A 191 -45.26 -34.37 10.21
C SER A 191 -46.33 -35.21 10.94
N ILE A 192 -46.81 -34.76 12.11
CA ILE A 192 -47.86 -35.46 12.86
C ILE A 192 -49.21 -35.28 12.10
N PRO A 193 -49.91 -36.38 11.74
CA PRO A 193 -51.17 -36.30 10.99
C PRO A 193 -52.25 -35.52 11.75
N GLY A 194 -52.86 -34.53 11.09
CA GLY A 194 -53.94 -33.68 11.63
C GLY A 194 -53.64 -32.18 11.69
N TRP A 195 -52.40 -31.78 11.37
CA TRP A 195 -51.88 -30.43 11.65
C TRP A 195 -51.58 -29.60 10.39
N GLY A 196 -52.04 -30.07 9.22
CA GLY A 196 -51.87 -29.38 7.95
C GLY A 196 -50.49 -29.56 7.32
N THR A 197 -50.10 -30.82 7.08
CA THR A 197 -48.91 -31.20 6.30
C THR A 197 -48.99 -30.63 4.88
N SER A 198 -48.36 -29.47 4.66
CA SER A 198 -48.14 -28.94 3.32
C SER A 198 -46.69 -29.17 2.93
N PRO A 199 -46.41 -29.94 1.85
CA PRO A 199 -45.05 -30.15 1.35
C PRO A 199 -44.28 -28.84 1.13
N ARG A 200 -44.99 -27.75 0.76
CA ARG A 200 -44.42 -26.42 0.55
C ARG A 200 -43.82 -25.82 1.82
N ARG A 201 -44.43 -26.05 3.00
CA ARG A 201 -43.94 -25.51 4.29
C ARG A 201 -42.67 -26.21 4.75
N ILE A 202 -42.56 -27.51 4.51
CA ILE A 202 -41.35 -28.30 4.81
C ILE A 202 -40.18 -27.87 3.92
N VAL A 203 -40.44 -27.65 2.63
CA VAL A 203 -39.43 -27.13 1.70
C VAL A 203 -38.99 -25.72 2.10
N ALA A 204 -39.94 -24.83 2.41
CA ALA A 204 -39.65 -23.47 2.85
C ALA A 204 -38.83 -23.42 4.14
N SER A 205 -39.13 -24.27 5.13
CA SER A 205 -38.36 -24.32 6.39
C SER A 205 -36.93 -24.84 6.19
N GLY A 206 -36.72 -25.74 5.22
CA GLY A 206 -35.38 -26.15 4.79
C GLY A 206 -34.54 -24.99 4.27
N PHE A 207 -35.13 -24.10 3.45
CA PHE A 207 -34.45 -22.88 3.00
C PHE A 207 -34.13 -21.94 4.16
N VAL A 208 -35.06 -21.77 5.11
CA VAL A 208 -34.83 -20.93 6.31
C VAL A 208 -33.68 -21.49 7.16
N MET A 209 -33.57 -22.81 7.30
CA MET A 209 -32.45 -23.46 8.00
C MET A 209 -31.10 -23.15 7.32
N ILE A 210 -31.02 -23.28 6.00
CA ILE A 210 -29.80 -22.98 5.23
C ILE A 210 -29.39 -21.52 5.43
N VAL A 211 -30.35 -20.59 5.35
CA VAL A 211 -30.10 -19.16 5.62
C VAL A 211 -29.59 -18.95 7.04
N GLY A 212 -30.20 -19.60 8.04
CA GLY A 212 -29.75 -19.55 9.43
C GLY A 212 -28.31 -20.03 9.61
N ILE A 213 -27.93 -21.14 8.97
CA ILE A 213 -26.56 -21.68 9.00
C ILE A 213 -25.57 -20.72 8.34
N VAL A 214 -25.91 -20.14 7.18
CA VAL A 214 -25.06 -19.16 6.50
C VAL A 214 -24.81 -17.94 7.41
N VAL A 215 -25.86 -17.43 8.05
CA VAL A 215 -25.75 -16.31 9.01
C VAL A 215 -24.91 -16.72 10.23
N ALA A 216 -25.01 -17.95 10.71
CA ALA A 216 -24.23 -18.45 11.86
C ALA A 216 -22.73 -18.62 11.56
N VAL A 217 -22.36 -19.08 10.36
CA VAL A 217 -20.96 -19.28 9.95
C VAL A 217 -20.25 -17.95 9.66
N MET A 218 -21.01 -16.92 9.30
CA MET A 218 -20.48 -15.66 8.80
C MET A 218 -19.44 -14.95 9.70
N PRO A 219 -19.64 -14.80 11.03
CA PRO A 219 -18.65 -14.15 11.89
C PRO A 219 -17.31 -14.89 11.92
N TRP A 220 -17.34 -16.22 11.85
CA TRP A 220 -16.14 -17.05 11.78
C TRP A 220 -15.44 -16.92 10.43
N ALA A 221 -16.18 -16.97 9.31
CA ALA A 221 -15.61 -16.81 7.98
C ALA A 221 -14.92 -15.45 7.81
N ASN A 222 -15.55 -14.37 8.28
CA ASN A 222 -14.97 -13.03 8.22
C ASN A 222 -13.74 -12.90 9.13
N ALA A 223 -13.79 -13.48 10.34
CA ALA A 223 -12.62 -13.52 11.23
C ALA A 223 -11.47 -14.33 10.63
N MET A 224 -11.76 -15.44 9.95
CA MET A 224 -10.75 -16.28 9.29
C MET A 224 -10.09 -15.56 8.11
N LEU A 225 -10.89 -14.91 7.25
CA LEU A 225 -10.37 -14.11 6.14
C LEU A 225 -9.43 -13.01 6.63
N GLN A 226 -9.79 -12.32 7.73
CA GLN A 226 -8.94 -11.30 8.32
C GLN A 226 -7.65 -11.87 8.94
N ARG A 227 -7.70 -13.07 9.52
CA ARG A 227 -6.50 -13.74 10.08
C ARG A 227 -5.50 -14.07 8.98
N LEU A 228 -5.96 -14.62 7.86
CA LEU A 228 -5.11 -14.97 6.72
C LEU A 228 -4.38 -13.75 6.14
N THR A 229 -5.08 -12.61 6.00
CA THR A 229 -4.45 -11.38 5.49
C THR A 229 -3.43 -10.78 6.45
N HIS A 230 -3.65 -10.91 7.77
CA HIS A 230 -2.70 -10.41 8.77
C HIS A 230 -1.48 -11.34 8.90
N GLU A 231 -1.67 -12.65 8.80
CA GLU A 231 -0.58 -13.63 8.82
C GLU A 231 0.34 -13.47 7.60
N GLN A 232 -0.22 -13.19 6.43
CA GLN A 232 0.58 -12.90 5.22
C GLN A 232 1.45 -11.66 5.40
N ALA A 233 0.90 -10.56 5.91
CA ALA A 233 1.65 -9.34 6.14
C ALA A 233 2.74 -9.45 7.23
N LEU A 234 2.57 -10.39 8.18
CA LEU A 234 3.59 -10.69 9.18
C LEU A 234 4.67 -11.61 8.61
N LYS A 235 4.28 -12.62 7.83
CA LYS A 235 5.21 -13.52 7.14
C LYS A 235 6.09 -12.79 6.13
N GLU A 236 5.52 -11.90 5.32
CA GLU A 236 6.31 -11.08 4.38
C GLU A 236 7.41 -10.30 5.11
N ARG A 237 7.11 -9.72 6.29
CA ARG A 237 8.10 -8.99 7.10
C ARG A 237 9.11 -9.89 7.81
N GLU A 238 8.72 -11.10 8.20
CA GLU A 238 9.62 -12.07 8.83
C GLU A 238 10.56 -12.71 7.80
N GLU A 239 10.05 -13.02 6.60
CA GLU A 239 10.83 -13.51 5.46
C GLU A 239 11.80 -12.43 4.96
N GLU A 240 11.35 -11.17 4.80
CA GLU A 240 12.23 -10.04 4.46
C GLU A 240 13.36 -9.86 5.48
N ARG A 241 13.08 -10.00 6.80
CA ARG A 241 14.10 -9.92 7.85
C ARG A 241 15.06 -11.11 7.87
N ALA A 242 14.57 -12.30 7.54
CA ALA A 242 15.38 -13.51 7.51
C ALA A 242 16.37 -13.47 6.34
N ASP A 243 15.92 -13.10 5.14
CA ASP A 243 16.77 -12.93 3.96
C ASP A 243 17.82 -11.81 4.18
N MET A 244 17.38 -10.70 4.78
CA MET A 244 18.27 -9.60 5.19
C MET A 244 19.38 -10.06 6.14
N THR A 245 19.07 -10.89 7.13
CA THR A 245 20.07 -11.37 8.10
C THR A 245 21.02 -12.37 7.47
N ALA A 246 20.53 -13.23 6.57
CA ALA A 246 21.35 -14.20 5.85
C ALA A 246 22.37 -13.52 4.94
N HIS A 247 21.94 -12.51 4.17
CA HIS A 247 22.82 -11.82 3.23
C HIS A 247 23.94 -11.02 3.92
N LEU A 248 23.60 -10.30 5.00
CA LEU A 248 24.59 -9.60 5.83
C LEU A 248 25.63 -10.54 6.44
N HIS A 249 25.17 -11.71 6.90
CA HIS A 249 26.03 -12.68 7.54
C HIS A 249 27.06 -13.24 6.55
N ASP A 250 26.65 -13.53 5.31
CA ASP A 250 27.54 -14.12 4.31
C ASP A 250 28.55 -13.10 3.76
N GLY A 251 28.14 -11.87 3.45
CA GLY A 251 29.04 -10.84 2.91
C GLY A 251 30.13 -10.38 3.89
N VAL A 252 29.75 -10.17 5.16
CA VAL A 252 30.70 -9.72 6.20
C VAL A 252 31.68 -10.83 6.58
N LEU A 253 31.20 -12.07 6.74
CA LEU A 253 32.08 -13.19 7.07
C LEU A 253 33.05 -13.50 5.94
N GLN A 254 32.59 -13.44 4.69
CA GLN A 254 33.45 -13.67 3.52
C GLN A 254 34.55 -12.61 3.43
N THR A 255 34.22 -11.35 3.70
CA THR A 255 35.22 -10.28 3.68
C THR A 255 36.17 -10.36 4.86
N LEU A 256 35.69 -10.64 6.07
CA LEU A 256 36.57 -10.88 7.22
C LEU A 256 37.55 -12.03 6.95
N ALA A 257 37.11 -13.09 6.26
CA ALA A 257 37.98 -14.18 5.84
C ALA A 257 39.04 -13.71 4.81
N LEU A 258 38.65 -12.88 3.85
CA LEU A 258 39.57 -12.30 2.86
C LEU A 258 40.55 -11.30 3.49
N ILE A 259 40.14 -10.52 4.49
CA ILE A 259 41.03 -9.66 5.28
C ILE A 259 42.04 -10.50 6.06
N GLN A 260 41.59 -11.63 6.63
CA GLN A 260 42.45 -12.55 7.37
C GLN A 260 43.49 -13.19 6.45
N LEU A 261 43.10 -13.59 5.24
CA LEU A 261 43.97 -14.16 4.20
C LEU A 261 45.00 -13.17 3.66
N ASN A 262 44.64 -11.88 3.54
CA ASN A 262 45.51 -10.82 3.02
C ASN A 262 46.11 -9.94 4.12
N SER A 263 46.19 -10.44 5.36
CA SER A 263 46.56 -9.65 6.54
C SER A 263 47.98 -9.06 6.51
N GLU A 264 48.86 -9.59 5.66
CA GLU A 264 50.23 -9.08 5.47
C GLU A 264 50.31 -7.88 4.52
N GLU A 265 49.23 -7.54 3.82
CA GLU A 265 49.21 -6.48 2.80
C GLU A 265 48.25 -5.34 3.21
N PRO A 266 48.78 -4.23 3.78
CA PRO A 266 47.95 -3.19 4.39
C PRO A 266 47.01 -2.48 3.41
N THR A 267 47.43 -2.33 2.15
CA THR A 267 46.68 -1.63 1.11
C THR A 267 45.45 -2.42 0.65
N THR A 268 45.55 -3.74 0.50
CA THR A 268 44.43 -4.60 0.10
C THR A 268 43.42 -4.77 1.24
N VAL A 269 43.89 -4.89 2.49
CA VAL A 269 43.01 -4.87 3.67
C VAL A 269 42.22 -3.57 3.77
N PHE A 270 42.87 -2.42 3.53
CA PHE A 270 42.20 -1.12 3.59
C PHE A 270 41.15 -0.95 2.49
N ALA A 271 41.46 -1.40 1.28
CA ALA A 271 40.52 -1.37 0.14
C ALA A 271 39.31 -2.28 0.40
N LEU A 272 39.54 -3.50 0.90
CA LEU A 272 38.52 -4.49 1.18
C LEU A 272 37.62 -4.10 2.37
N ALA A 273 38.19 -3.45 3.39
CA ALA A 273 37.40 -2.89 4.49
C ALA A 273 36.54 -1.70 4.04
N ARG A 274 37.07 -0.83 3.18
CA ARG A 274 36.33 0.30 2.59
C ARG A 274 35.19 -0.15 1.67
N SER A 275 35.39 -1.20 0.87
CA SER A 275 34.34 -1.72 0.00
C SER A 275 33.18 -2.29 0.81
N GLN A 276 33.46 -3.06 1.87
CA GLN A 276 32.42 -3.53 2.79
C GLN A 276 31.73 -2.43 3.57
N GLU A 277 32.46 -1.40 4.01
CA GLU A 277 31.84 -0.24 4.66
C GLU A 277 30.85 0.44 3.69
N ARG A 278 31.22 0.58 2.42
CA ARG A 278 30.37 1.20 1.39
C ARG A 278 29.13 0.35 1.12
N GLU A 279 29.28 -0.96 0.97
CA GLU A 279 28.19 -1.91 0.76
C GLU A 279 27.22 -1.92 1.95
N LEU A 280 27.74 -2.01 3.18
CA LEU A 280 26.93 -1.96 4.41
C LEU A 280 26.24 -0.60 4.57
N ARG A 281 26.92 0.50 4.26
CA ARG A 281 26.39 1.86 4.33
C ARG A 281 25.29 2.06 3.29
N GLU A 282 25.53 1.67 2.05
CA GLU A 282 24.55 1.74 0.97
C GLU A 282 23.29 0.96 1.35
N TRP A 283 23.45 -0.26 1.85
CA TRP A 283 22.34 -1.11 2.24
C TRP A 283 21.59 -0.59 3.50
N LEU A 284 22.29 -0.10 4.53
CA LEU A 284 21.69 0.50 5.74
C LEU A 284 20.93 1.80 5.44
N TYR A 285 21.29 2.51 4.37
CA TYR A 285 20.64 3.76 3.97
C TYR A 285 19.72 3.62 2.73
N GLN A 286 19.62 2.43 2.12
CA GLN A 286 18.80 2.16 0.94
C GLN A 286 17.31 1.91 1.25
N GLU A 287 16.84 2.24 2.45
CA GLU A 287 15.40 2.34 2.66
C GLU A 287 14.87 3.63 1.99
N ARG A 288 14.35 3.44 0.76
CA ARG A 288 13.38 4.32 0.03
C ARG A 288 13.93 5.36 -0.96
N SER A 289 14.86 5.00 -1.84
CA SER A 289 14.88 5.66 -3.16
C SER A 289 14.23 4.74 -4.19
N THR A 290 12.92 4.91 -4.38
CA THR A 290 12.22 4.39 -5.54
C THR A 290 12.70 5.15 -6.78
N SER A 291 13.88 4.83 -7.30
CA SER A 291 14.32 5.38 -8.58
C SER A 291 15.48 4.62 -9.20
N ASP A 292 15.22 3.40 -9.67
CA ASP A 292 15.98 2.76 -10.77
C ASP A 292 15.94 3.55 -12.10
N ARG A 293 15.44 4.79 -12.05
CA ARG A 293 15.07 5.65 -13.17
C ARG A 293 15.15 7.11 -12.73
N SER A 294 16.29 7.55 -12.21
CA SER A 294 16.54 8.98 -12.02
C SER A 294 17.93 9.39 -12.48
N VAL A 295 18.06 10.66 -12.84
CA VAL A 295 19.31 11.21 -13.38
C VAL A 295 20.42 11.16 -12.34
N GLY A 296 20.11 11.45 -11.06
CA GLY A 296 21.07 11.35 -9.98
C GLY A 296 21.63 9.93 -9.79
N ALA A 297 20.77 8.92 -9.88
CA ALA A 297 21.18 7.51 -9.81
C ALA A 297 22.06 7.12 -11.00
N GLY A 298 21.65 7.50 -12.23
CA GLY A 298 22.42 7.25 -13.45
C GLY A 298 23.81 7.88 -13.43
N LEU A 299 23.95 9.11 -12.94
CA LEU A 299 25.24 9.79 -12.83
C LEU A 299 26.19 9.11 -11.84
N LYS A 300 25.68 8.67 -10.68
CA LYS A 300 26.46 7.93 -9.69
C LYS A 300 26.94 6.58 -10.24
N GLN A 301 26.08 5.87 -10.95
CA GLN A 301 26.43 4.61 -11.60
C GLN A 301 27.53 4.83 -12.65
N ILE A 302 27.39 5.84 -13.52
CA ILE A 302 28.41 6.17 -14.53
C ILE A 302 29.76 6.49 -13.87
N ALA A 303 29.76 7.29 -12.80
CA ALA A 303 30.99 7.62 -12.09
C ALA A 303 31.65 6.39 -11.48
N ALA A 304 30.88 5.48 -10.87
CA ALA A 304 31.39 4.22 -10.33
C ALA A 304 32.01 3.34 -11.42
N GLU A 305 31.32 3.16 -12.55
CA GLU A 305 31.83 2.35 -13.67
C GLU A 305 33.16 2.92 -14.24
N VAL A 306 33.28 4.26 -14.34
CA VAL A 306 34.50 4.90 -14.83
C VAL A 306 35.63 4.82 -13.80
N GLU A 307 35.31 4.97 -12.51
CA GLU A 307 36.26 4.80 -11.39
C GLU A 307 36.81 3.37 -11.34
N ASP A 308 35.95 2.35 -11.50
CA ASP A 308 36.33 0.94 -11.50
C ASP A 308 37.24 0.57 -12.70
N GLU A 309 36.93 1.11 -13.89
CA GLU A 309 37.70 0.80 -15.11
C GLU A 309 39.08 1.48 -15.12
N HIS A 310 39.20 2.68 -14.56
CA HIS A 310 40.39 3.52 -14.71
C HIS A 310 41.18 3.74 -13.41
N GLY A 311 40.63 3.35 -12.26
CA GLY A 311 41.31 3.39 -10.96
C GLY A 311 41.57 4.77 -10.37
N LYS A 312 40.91 5.83 -10.88
CA LYS A 312 41.01 7.20 -10.35
C LYS A 312 39.72 7.60 -9.61
N PRO A 313 39.80 8.14 -8.38
CA PRO A 313 38.62 8.48 -7.61
C PRO A 313 37.86 9.67 -8.22
N ILE A 314 36.53 9.57 -8.26
CA ILE A 314 35.62 10.60 -8.78
C ILE A 314 34.70 11.09 -7.66
N GLU A 315 34.78 12.38 -7.31
CA GLU A 315 33.89 12.98 -6.32
C GLU A 315 32.54 13.34 -6.96
N VAL A 316 31.44 12.72 -6.52
CA VAL A 316 30.10 12.96 -7.09
C VAL A 316 29.21 13.70 -6.10
N VAL A 317 28.70 14.87 -6.50
CA VAL A 317 27.73 15.65 -5.75
C VAL A 317 26.50 15.93 -6.62
N THR A 318 25.33 15.50 -6.15
CA THR A 318 24.05 15.64 -6.84
C THR A 318 23.06 16.39 -5.97
N VAL A 319 22.49 17.48 -6.47
CA VAL A 319 21.48 18.30 -5.81
C VAL A 319 20.22 18.32 -6.65
N GLY A 320 19.10 17.88 -6.07
CA GLY A 320 17.86 17.65 -6.82
C GLY A 320 17.90 16.38 -7.66
N ASP A 321 16.79 16.08 -8.34
CA ASP A 321 16.71 14.92 -9.22
C ASP A 321 15.72 15.15 -10.37
N ALA A 322 15.97 14.50 -11.50
CA ALA A 322 15.16 14.61 -12.70
C ALA A 322 14.70 13.24 -13.19
N ARG A 323 13.54 13.21 -13.86
CA ARG A 323 13.01 12.00 -14.47
C ARG A 323 13.74 11.70 -15.78
N PRO A 324 13.90 10.42 -16.15
CA PRO A 324 14.51 10.02 -17.41
C PRO A 324 13.67 10.50 -18.59
N SER A 325 14.37 11.02 -19.58
CA SER A 325 13.87 11.55 -20.84
C SER A 325 14.96 11.42 -21.89
N ALA A 326 14.60 11.53 -23.18
CA ALA A 326 15.58 11.49 -24.25
C ALA A 326 16.62 12.63 -24.16
N GLN A 327 16.29 13.73 -23.46
CA GLN A 327 17.18 14.83 -23.13
C GLN A 327 18.20 14.42 -22.05
N THR A 328 17.73 13.82 -20.96
CA THR A 328 18.60 13.39 -19.86
C THR A 328 19.47 12.21 -20.24
N ASP A 329 19.01 11.30 -21.11
CA ASP A 329 19.84 10.20 -21.62
C ASP A 329 21.04 10.72 -22.42
N ALA A 330 20.81 11.73 -23.27
CA ALA A 330 21.90 12.38 -24.01
C ALA A 330 22.88 13.12 -23.08
N LEU A 331 22.39 13.64 -21.94
CA LEU A 331 23.22 14.25 -20.92
C LEU A 331 24.05 13.21 -20.15
N LEU A 332 23.48 12.05 -19.81
CA LEU A 332 24.18 10.94 -19.16
C LEU A 332 25.30 10.40 -20.07
N ASP A 333 25.02 10.15 -21.34
CA ASP A 333 26.02 9.70 -22.34
C ASP A 333 27.16 10.73 -22.50
N ALA A 334 26.79 12.01 -22.59
CA ALA A 334 27.77 13.10 -22.68
C ALA A 334 28.64 13.19 -21.42
N THR A 335 28.04 12.98 -20.24
CA THR A 335 28.74 12.98 -18.96
C THR A 335 29.71 11.81 -18.84
N ARG A 336 29.32 10.60 -19.26
CA ARG A 336 30.22 9.45 -19.33
C ARG A 336 31.46 9.77 -20.15
N GLN A 337 31.28 10.32 -21.35
CA GLN A 337 32.40 10.68 -22.21
C GLN A 337 33.29 11.77 -21.58
N ALA A 338 32.69 12.77 -20.93
CA ALA A 338 33.43 13.82 -20.26
C ALA A 338 34.27 13.27 -19.09
N LEU A 339 33.72 12.35 -18.29
CA LEU A 339 34.44 11.69 -17.20
C LEU A 339 35.58 10.81 -17.70
N VAL A 340 35.35 10.00 -18.75
CA VAL A 340 36.43 9.21 -19.36
C VAL A 340 37.56 10.14 -19.82
N ASN A 341 37.24 11.24 -20.51
CA ASN A 341 38.26 12.19 -20.94
C ASN A 341 39.02 12.83 -19.76
N ALA A 342 38.31 13.22 -18.70
CA ALA A 342 38.89 13.79 -17.48
C ALA A 342 39.82 12.80 -16.78
N VAL A 343 39.44 11.53 -16.73
CA VAL A 343 40.22 10.47 -16.08
C VAL A 343 41.40 10.01 -16.95
N THR A 344 41.24 9.90 -18.27
CA THR A 344 42.31 9.48 -19.19
C THR A 344 43.35 10.58 -19.44
N HIS A 345 42.90 11.83 -19.63
CA HIS A 345 43.76 12.93 -20.08
C HIS A 345 43.91 14.07 -19.06
N GLY A 346 43.02 14.14 -18.07
CA GLY A 346 43.08 15.14 -17.00
C GLY A 346 43.91 14.68 -15.80
N GLY A 347 43.83 15.48 -14.73
CA GLY A 347 44.52 15.27 -13.46
C GLY A 347 43.55 15.23 -12.27
N GLU A 348 43.97 14.56 -11.20
CA GLU A 348 43.20 14.43 -9.96
C GLU A 348 43.22 15.73 -9.12
N PRO A 349 42.17 15.99 -8.31
CA PRO A 349 40.92 15.22 -8.21
C PRO A 349 39.95 15.45 -9.37
N VAL A 350 39.20 14.43 -9.78
CA VAL A 350 38.10 14.56 -10.76
C VAL A 350 36.79 14.70 -9.99
N SER A 351 35.99 15.72 -10.33
CA SER A 351 34.70 15.98 -9.67
C SER A 351 33.55 16.09 -10.67
N LEU A 352 32.41 15.55 -10.27
CA LEU A 352 31.14 15.58 -10.96
C LEU A 352 30.11 16.28 -10.08
N TYR A 353 29.65 17.45 -10.51
CA TYR A 353 28.57 18.17 -9.86
C TYR A 353 27.33 18.15 -10.75
N CYS A 354 26.16 17.86 -10.16
CA CYS A 354 24.88 17.90 -10.85
C CYS A 354 23.86 18.69 -10.04
N GLU A 355 23.20 19.61 -10.70
CA GLU A 355 22.04 20.33 -10.18
C GLU A 355 20.83 20.08 -11.07
N ALA A 356 19.77 19.51 -10.51
CA ALA A 356 18.54 19.21 -11.21
C ALA A 356 17.38 20.03 -10.62
N SER A 357 16.75 20.82 -11.48
CA SER A 357 15.52 21.56 -11.20
C SER A 357 14.36 21.00 -12.03
N ASP A 358 13.14 21.50 -11.82
CA ASP A 358 11.97 21.08 -12.60
C ASP A 358 12.04 21.45 -14.10
N THR A 359 12.94 22.37 -14.48
CA THR A 359 12.98 22.96 -15.84
C THR A 359 14.28 22.69 -16.58
N MET A 360 15.36 22.43 -15.86
CA MET A 360 16.71 22.22 -16.41
C MET A 360 17.55 21.35 -15.49
N VAL A 361 18.44 20.58 -16.12
CA VAL A 361 19.49 19.79 -15.45
C VAL A 361 20.85 20.32 -15.90
N GLU A 362 21.70 20.63 -14.95
CA GLU A 362 23.05 21.12 -15.16
C GLU A 362 24.06 20.11 -14.61
N VAL A 363 25.06 19.78 -15.42
CA VAL A 363 26.13 18.85 -15.03
C VAL A 363 27.48 19.49 -15.33
N PHE A 364 28.36 19.43 -14.35
CA PHE A 364 29.70 19.99 -14.39
C PHE A 364 30.70 18.86 -14.14
N VAL A 365 31.61 18.65 -15.07
CA VAL A 365 32.73 17.72 -14.92
C VAL A 365 34.00 18.55 -14.87
N ARG A 366 34.77 18.42 -13.78
CA ARG A 366 36.01 19.18 -13.58
C ARG A 366 37.18 18.25 -13.29
N ASP A 367 38.28 18.50 -13.99
CA ASP A 367 39.59 17.93 -13.69
C ASP A 367 40.58 19.02 -13.25
N HIS A 368 41.71 18.58 -12.69
CA HIS A 368 42.84 19.43 -12.30
C HIS A 368 44.12 19.08 -13.06
N GLY A 369 43.99 18.74 -14.35
CA GLY A 369 45.11 18.40 -15.22
C GLY A 369 45.91 19.62 -15.71
N GLU A 370 46.83 19.37 -16.64
CA GLU A 370 47.61 20.43 -17.29
C GLU A 370 46.77 21.33 -18.19
N GLY A 371 45.52 20.94 -18.49
CA GLY A 371 44.62 21.65 -19.41
C GLY A 371 45.10 21.60 -20.86
N PHE A 372 44.32 22.15 -21.77
CA PHE A 372 44.70 22.26 -23.18
C PHE A 372 44.19 23.57 -23.79
N ASP A 373 44.91 24.05 -24.80
CA ASP A 373 44.46 25.20 -25.58
C ASP A 373 43.49 24.74 -26.68
N MET A 374 42.25 25.21 -26.61
CA MET A 374 41.21 24.89 -27.58
C MET A 374 41.48 25.47 -28.97
N ASP A 375 42.23 26.58 -29.06
CA ASP A 375 42.50 27.26 -30.33
C ASP A 375 43.70 26.65 -31.07
N ALA A 376 44.52 25.86 -30.36
CA ALA A 376 45.67 25.16 -30.92
C ALA A 376 45.35 23.76 -31.49
N ILE A 377 44.13 23.24 -31.28
CA ILE A 377 43.74 21.88 -31.73
C ILE A 377 43.28 21.91 -33.20
N PRO A 378 43.88 21.06 -34.08
CA PRO A 378 43.47 20.98 -35.48
C PRO A 378 42.00 20.57 -35.66
N PRO A 379 41.30 21.12 -36.67
CA PRO A 379 39.89 20.81 -36.94
C PRO A 379 39.61 19.32 -37.27
N ASP A 380 40.63 18.52 -37.54
CA ASP A 380 40.48 17.09 -37.86
C ASP A 380 40.56 16.15 -36.63
N ARG A 381 40.96 16.66 -35.45
CA ARG A 381 40.99 15.89 -34.18
C ARG A 381 39.72 16.06 -33.34
N LEU A 382 38.61 16.39 -34.01
CA LEU A 382 37.40 16.97 -33.43
C LEU A 382 36.47 15.99 -32.67
N GLY A 383 36.93 14.78 -32.35
CA GLY A 383 36.10 13.71 -31.78
C GLY A 383 35.30 14.15 -30.54
N ILE A 384 35.82 15.08 -29.73
CA ILE A 384 35.16 15.60 -28.53
C ILE A 384 34.14 16.72 -28.86
N ARG A 385 34.49 17.64 -29.77
CA ARG A 385 33.64 18.78 -30.16
C ARG A 385 32.43 18.35 -30.98
N GLU A 386 32.52 17.26 -31.76
CA GLU A 386 31.35 16.71 -32.46
C GLU A 386 30.53 15.73 -31.60
N SER A 387 31.17 14.95 -30.72
CA SER A 387 30.47 13.89 -29.98
C SER A 387 29.73 14.38 -28.74
N ILE A 388 30.30 15.28 -27.93
CA ILE A 388 29.63 15.79 -26.71
C ILE A 388 28.70 16.96 -27.05
N ILE A 389 29.26 18.01 -27.68
CA ILE A 389 28.50 19.24 -28.01
C ILE A 389 27.41 18.91 -29.04
N GLY A 390 27.71 18.11 -30.06
CA GLY A 390 26.74 17.73 -31.08
C GLY A 390 25.58 16.87 -30.57
N ARG A 391 25.78 16.01 -29.55
CA ARG A 391 24.70 15.24 -28.93
C ARG A 391 23.80 16.11 -28.07
N ILE A 392 24.37 16.97 -27.22
CA ILE A 392 23.60 17.84 -26.34
C ILE A 392 22.84 18.92 -27.13
N LYS A 393 23.48 19.54 -28.13
CA LYS A 393 22.86 20.60 -28.96
C LYS A 393 21.68 20.09 -29.78
N ARG A 394 21.71 18.83 -30.25
CA ARG A 394 20.58 18.18 -30.94
C ARG A 394 19.34 18.00 -30.06
N ARG A 395 19.53 17.97 -28.74
CA ARG A 395 18.45 17.88 -27.74
C ARG A 395 18.06 19.24 -27.15
N GLY A 396 18.62 20.34 -27.68
CA GLY A 396 18.32 21.71 -27.24
C GLY A 396 19.12 22.16 -26.02
N GLY A 397 20.11 21.39 -25.57
CA GLY A 397 21.03 21.79 -24.51
C GLY A 397 22.23 22.59 -25.02
N THR A 398 23.02 23.12 -24.10
CA THR A 398 24.26 23.85 -24.36
C THR A 398 25.43 23.18 -23.64
N VAL A 399 26.63 23.30 -24.22
CA VAL A 399 27.87 22.80 -23.63
C VAL A 399 28.90 23.89 -23.71
N GLU A 400 29.54 24.17 -22.58
CA GLU A 400 30.67 25.10 -22.47
C GLU A 400 31.86 24.32 -21.94
N ILE A 401 32.97 24.39 -22.65
CA ILE A 401 34.24 23.80 -22.21
C ILE A 401 35.15 24.96 -21.85
N VAL A 402 35.71 24.93 -20.65
CA VAL A 402 36.69 25.91 -20.17
C VAL A 402 37.95 25.13 -19.82
N SER A 403 39.01 25.31 -20.60
CA SER A 403 40.32 24.70 -20.32
C SER A 403 41.39 25.78 -20.33
N ARG A 404 42.30 25.74 -19.36
CA ARG A 404 43.45 26.65 -19.27
C ARG A 404 44.67 25.89 -18.80
N ALA A 405 45.83 26.25 -19.33
CA ALA A 405 47.10 25.65 -18.93
C ALA A 405 47.31 25.74 -17.40
N GLY A 406 47.47 24.59 -16.74
CA GLY A 406 47.67 24.46 -15.29
C GLY A 406 46.43 24.66 -14.41
N TRP A 407 45.24 24.88 -14.97
CA TRP A 407 43.98 25.02 -14.22
C TRP A 407 43.05 23.80 -14.36
N GLY A 408 43.37 22.90 -15.30
CA GLY A 408 42.54 21.76 -15.68
C GLY A 408 41.48 22.11 -16.72
N THR A 409 40.57 21.17 -16.95
CA THR A 409 39.41 21.31 -17.84
C THR A 409 38.11 21.21 -17.06
N GLU A 410 37.19 22.13 -17.35
CA GLU A 410 35.83 22.13 -16.85
C GLU A 410 34.84 22.03 -18.03
N VAL A 411 34.00 21.00 -18.01
CA VAL A 411 32.94 20.78 -19.00
C VAL A 411 31.60 21.04 -18.33
N ARG A 412 30.90 22.08 -18.78
CA ARG A 412 29.58 22.47 -18.28
C ARG A 412 28.53 22.10 -19.30
N MET A 413 27.51 21.35 -18.87
CA MET A 413 26.45 20.85 -19.73
C MET A 413 25.11 21.29 -19.15
N HIS A 414 24.34 22.03 -19.93
CA HIS A 414 23.01 22.50 -19.53
C HIS A 414 21.95 21.84 -20.42
N MET A 415 21.00 21.14 -19.82
CA MET A 415 19.95 20.43 -20.52
C MET A 415 18.57 20.91 -20.08
N PRO A 416 17.77 21.56 -20.95
CA PRO A 416 16.40 21.90 -20.64
C PRO A 416 15.52 20.64 -20.64
N ILE A 417 14.80 20.42 -19.54
CA ILE A 417 13.89 19.27 -19.34
C ILE A 417 12.41 19.66 -19.25
N ALA A 418 12.10 20.96 -19.34
CA ALA A 418 10.74 21.46 -19.33
C ALA A 418 9.87 20.78 -20.42
N LEU A 419 8.69 20.29 -20.01
CA LEU A 419 7.60 19.99 -20.93
C LEU A 419 7.23 21.31 -21.63
N LYS A 420 7.76 21.53 -22.84
CA LYS A 420 7.17 22.52 -23.75
C LYS A 420 5.79 21.99 -24.10
N ALA A 421 4.79 22.33 -23.29
CA ALA A 421 3.42 22.38 -23.75
C ALA A 421 3.45 23.25 -25.00
N ALA A 422 3.25 22.63 -26.14
CA ALA A 422 3.00 23.32 -27.40
C ALA A 422 1.77 24.19 -27.18
N GLN A 423 1.97 25.45 -26.79
CA GLN A 423 0.97 26.49 -26.91
C GLN A 423 0.69 26.58 -28.41
N GLY A 424 -0.47 26.07 -28.79
CA GLY A 424 -0.98 26.14 -30.15
C GLY A 424 -1.01 27.59 -30.59
N GLU A 425 -0.28 27.88 -31.67
CA GLU A 425 -0.68 28.89 -32.63
C GLU A 425 -2.06 28.50 -33.17
N HIS A 426 -3.12 28.98 -32.53
CA HIS A 426 -4.38 29.22 -33.23
C HIS A 426 -4.29 30.60 -33.87
N ARG A 427 -3.85 30.61 -35.13
CA ARG A 427 -4.27 31.61 -36.11
C ARG A 427 -5.75 31.45 -36.43
#